data_AF-A0A316PLJ0-F1
#
_entry.id   AF-A0A316PLJ0-F1
#
_cell.length_a   1.000
_cell.length_b   1.000
_cell.length_c   1.000
_cell.angle_alpha   90.00
_cell.angle_beta   90.00
_cell.angle_gamma   90.00
#
_symmetry.space_group_name_H-M   'P 1'
#
loop_
_entity.id
_entity.type
_entity.pdbx_description
1 polymer ?
#
loop_
_entity_poly.entity_id
_entity_poly.type
_entity_poly.pdbx_seq_one_letter_code
_entity_poly.pdbx_strand_id
1 'polypeptide(L)'
;MPERVLLLSNTLQYPALDNLRRYHGHFYARLGPKRRDAYTFEDVAGIYTAGGVSRLFAVCLRWPDTRGLTILPAGDYLCASRCEADRQARIAQLQAQVQQRGGRPPAFVVEQVVITGNLQWSYQAQVPLPAGLDNKVQA
;
A
#
# COMPACT_ATOMS: atom_id res chain seq x y z
N MET A 1 8.82 -9.73 1.45
CA MET A 1 8.87 -8.25 1.39
C MET A 1 9.39 -7.70 2.70
N PRO A 2 10.16 -6.60 2.69
CA PRO A 2 10.64 -5.97 3.92
C PRO A 2 9.50 -5.25 4.67
N GLU A 3 9.76 -4.92 5.93
CA GLU A 3 8.90 -4.02 6.70
C GLU A 3 8.86 -2.64 6.03
N ARG A 4 7.69 -2.00 6.04
CA ARG A 4 7.50 -0.66 5.47
C ARG A 4 6.73 0.21 6.45
N VAL A 5 7.19 1.45 6.62
CA VAL A 5 6.51 2.43 7.48
C VAL A 5 5.75 3.41 6.61
N LEU A 6 4.45 3.54 6.84
CA LEU A 6 3.55 4.33 6.01
C LEU A 6 3.03 5.55 6.77
N LEU A 7 2.99 6.69 6.08
CA LEU A 7 2.17 7.83 6.49
C LEU A 7 0.90 7.83 5.65
N LEU A 8 -0.26 7.58 6.29
CA LEU A 8 -1.55 7.63 5.59
C LEU A 8 -2.01 9.07 5.31
N SER A 9 -2.84 9.27 4.30
CA SER A 9 -3.49 10.55 4.07
C SER A 9 -4.66 10.73 5.06
N ASN A 10 -5.05 11.99 5.32
CA ASN A 10 -6.22 12.28 6.16
C ASN A 10 -7.56 12.16 5.41
N THR A 11 -7.57 12.29 4.08
CA THR A 11 -8.80 12.43 3.26
C THR A 11 -8.72 11.71 1.92
N LEU A 12 -7.55 11.66 1.28
CA LEU A 12 -7.36 11.08 -0.04
C LEU A 12 -7.45 9.55 0.01
N GLN A 13 -8.37 8.98 -0.77
CA GLN A 13 -8.60 7.54 -0.80
C GLN A 13 -7.98 6.88 -2.04
N TYR A 14 -8.13 7.51 -3.20
CA TYR A 14 -7.71 6.97 -4.49
C TYR A 14 -6.81 7.94 -5.27
N PRO A 15 -5.91 7.42 -6.14
CA PRO A 15 -5.10 8.26 -7.00
C PRO A 15 -5.96 9.05 -7.99
N ALA A 16 -5.57 10.29 -8.20
CA ALA A 16 -6.06 11.16 -9.26
C ALA A 16 -4.84 11.88 -9.85
N LEU A 17 -4.94 12.35 -11.09
CA LEU A 17 -3.80 12.98 -11.79
C LEU A 17 -3.18 14.11 -10.96
N ASP A 18 -4.00 15.01 -10.44
CA ASP A 18 -3.53 16.14 -9.62
C ASP A 18 -2.84 15.68 -8.33
N ASN A 19 -3.40 14.65 -7.69
CA ASN A 19 -2.85 14.10 -6.45
C ASN A 19 -1.52 13.39 -6.70
N LEU A 20 -1.34 12.71 -7.83
CA LEU A 20 -0.09 12.03 -8.17
C LEU A 20 1.01 13.02 -8.60
N ARG A 21 0.66 14.11 -9.31
CA ARG A 21 1.64 15.15 -9.68
C ARG A 21 2.23 15.85 -8.46
N ARG A 22 1.44 16.03 -7.39
CA ARG A 22 1.87 16.68 -6.15
C ARG A 22 1.91 15.72 -4.97
N TYR A 23 2.21 14.46 -5.23
CA TYR A 23 2.02 13.36 -4.30
C TYR A 23 2.58 13.62 -2.90
N HIS A 24 3.91 13.75 -2.78
CA HIS A 24 4.56 14.04 -1.51
C HIS A 24 4.16 15.38 -0.91
N GLY A 25 3.74 16.35 -1.73
CA GLY A 25 3.26 17.65 -1.27
C GLY A 25 2.06 17.53 -0.32
N HIS A 26 1.14 16.59 -0.57
CA HIS A 26 0.00 16.34 0.32
C HIS A 26 0.43 15.83 1.70
N PHE A 27 1.43 14.95 1.73
CA PHE A 27 1.96 14.39 2.98
C PHE A 27 2.78 15.42 3.75
N TYR A 28 3.61 16.20 3.08
CA TYR A 28 4.33 17.30 3.73
C TYR A 28 3.39 18.40 4.23
N ALA A 29 2.28 18.69 3.54
CA ALA A 29 1.29 19.66 4.04
C ALA A 29 0.58 19.16 5.31
N ARG A 30 0.40 17.83 5.44
CA ARG A 30 -0.11 17.19 6.67
C ARG A 30 0.90 17.29 7.82
N LEU A 31 2.19 17.22 7.51
CA LEU A 31 3.26 17.39 8.48
C LEU A 31 3.45 18.88 8.76
N GLY A 32 2.99 19.35 9.92
CA GLY A 32 3.24 20.73 10.34
C GLY A 32 4.73 21.12 10.23
N PRO A 33 5.05 22.42 10.09
CA PRO A 33 6.37 22.89 9.67
C PRO A 33 7.53 22.35 10.52
N LYS A 34 7.30 22.13 11.82
CA LYS A 34 8.29 21.60 12.77
C LYS A 34 8.71 20.15 12.49
N ARG A 35 7.85 19.34 11.86
CA ARG A 35 8.12 17.91 11.61
C ARG A 35 8.55 17.64 10.19
N ARG A 36 8.23 18.53 9.26
CA ARG A 36 8.41 18.33 7.81
C ARG A 36 9.81 17.83 7.45
N ASP A 37 10.85 18.49 7.98
CA ASP A 37 12.24 18.21 7.62
C ASP A 37 12.80 16.92 8.24
N ALA A 38 12.08 16.36 9.22
CA ALA A 38 12.42 15.07 9.83
C ALA A 38 11.89 13.86 9.02
N TYR A 39 11.09 14.11 7.97
CA TYR A 39 10.54 13.06 7.11
C TYR A 39 11.15 13.10 5.72
N THR A 40 11.38 11.92 5.16
CA THR A 40 11.58 11.73 3.73
C THR A 40 10.73 10.56 3.26
N PHE A 41 10.28 10.61 2.01
CA PHE A 41 9.41 9.59 1.43
C PHE A 41 10.08 8.91 0.23
N GLU A 42 9.79 7.63 0.06
CA GLU A 42 10.12 6.89 -1.15
C GLU A 42 9.24 7.37 -2.30
N ASP A 43 9.72 7.31 -3.54
CA ASP A 43 8.94 7.68 -4.74
C ASP A 43 7.94 6.59 -5.14
N VAL A 44 7.09 6.22 -4.18
CA VAL A 44 6.06 5.20 -4.31
C VAL A 44 4.76 5.73 -3.72
N ALA A 45 3.72 5.74 -4.56
CA ALA A 45 2.36 5.98 -4.13
C ALA A 45 1.62 4.66 -3.93
N GLY A 46 0.69 4.63 -2.99
CA GLY A 46 -0.20 3.48 -2.86
C GLY A 46 -1.46 3.77 -2.06
N ILE A 47 -2.33 2.77 -2.01
CA ILE A 47 -3.57 2.73 -1.23
C ILE A 47 -3.41 1.65 -0.15
N TYR A 48 -3.73 2.01 1.08
CA TYR A 48 -3.85 1.10 2.21
C TYR A 48 -5.33 0.97 2.56
N THR A 49 -5.84 -0.26 2.54
CA THR A 49 -7.24 -0.55 2.85
C THR A 49 -7.31 -1.45 4.07
N ALA A 50 -7.96 -1.01 5.14
CA ALA A 50 -8.19 -1.80 6.35
C ALA A 50 -9.57 -1.48 6.94
N GLY A 51 -10.29 -2.50 7.42
CA GLY A 51 -11.63 -2.31 7.98
C GLY A 51 -12.63 -1.63 7.02
N GLY A 52 -12.47 -1.82 5.72
CA GLY A 52 -13.29 -1.18 4.68
C GLY A 52 -12.95 0.28 4.37
N VAL A 53 -11.92 0.86 5.02
CA VAL A 53 -11.49 2.24 4.78
C VAL A 53 -10.20 2.26 3.96
N SER A 54 -10.22 2.95 2.82
CA SER A 54 -9.06 3.14 1.94
C SER A 54 -8.42 4.52 2.16
N ARG A 55 -7.09 4.56 2.21
CA ARG A 55 -6.29 5.79 2.32
C ARG A 55 -5.08 5.72 1.39
N LEU A 56 -4.78 6.81 0.69
CA LEU A 56 -3.46 6.97 0.07
C LEU A 56 -2.36 6.98 1.15
N PHE A 57 -1.17 6.48 0.83
CA PHE A 57 -0.04 6.46 1.77
C PHE A 57 1.30 6.78 1.10
N ALA A 58 2.15 7.54 1.77
CA ALA A 58 3.56 7.62 1.42
C ALA A 58 4.39 6.63 2.24
N VAL A 59 5.36 5.97 1.61
CA VAL A 59 6.34 5.13 2.33
C VAL A 59 7.42 6.04 2.91
N CYS A 60 7.64 5.96 4.21
CA CYS A 60 8.66 6.74 4.90
C CYS A 60 10.03 6.08 4.70
N LEU A 61 11.02 6.85 4.27
CA LEU A 61 12.44 6.48 4.27
C LEU A 61 13.16 6.99 5.53
N ARG A 62 12.71 8.14 6.05
CA ARG A 62 13.15 8.71 7.32
C ARG A 62 11.94 9.24 8.08
N TRP A 63 11.91 9.01 9.38
CA TRP A 63 10.89 9.53 10.29
C TRP A 63 11.47 9.60 11.71
N PRO A 64 10.98 10.53 12.57
CA PRO A 64 11.47 10.69 13.93
C PRO A 64 10.88 9.69 14.93
N ASP A 65 9.62 9.27 14.74
CA ASP A 65 8.92 8.32 15.61
C ASP A 65 7.73 7.67 14.87
N THR A 66 7.18 6.58 15.41
CA THR A 66 6.11 5.77 14.80
C THR A 66 4.69 6.23 15.15
N ARG A 67 4.52 7.30 15.94
CA ARG A 67 3.18 7.73 16.36
C ARG A 67 2.39 8.24 15.15
N GLY A 68 1.24 7.63 14.92
CA GLY A 68 0.37 7.95 13.78
C GLY A 68 0.87 7.43 12.43
N LEU A 69 1.88 6.55 12.43
CA LEU A 69 2.33 5.81 11.25
C LEU A 69 1.75 4.39 11.26
N THR A 70 1.56 3.83 10.07
CA THR A 70 1.14 2.43 9.90
C THR A 70 2.35 1.59 9.54
N ILE A 71 2.61 0.51 10.28
CA ILE A 71 3.72 -0.40 10.00
C ILE A 71 3.16 -1.60 9.23
N LEU A 72 3.67 -1.82 8.01
CA LEU A 72 3.45 -3.05 7.27
C LEU A 72 4.50 -4.07 7.69
N PRO A 73 4.13 -5.23 8.23
CA PRO A 73 5.10 -6.21 8.70
C PRO A 73 5.96 -6.75 7.54
N ALA A 74 7.20 -7.12 7.85
CA ALA A 74 7.99 -7.94 6.94
C ALA A 74 7.35 -9.33 6.77
N GLY A 75 7.55 -9.97 5.63
CA GLY A 75 7.08 -11.33 5.36
C GLY A 75 6.58 -11.52 3.94
N ASP A 76 5.85 -12.61 3.73
CA ASP A 76 5.35 -12.98 2.41
C ASP A 76 4.02 -12.28 2.09
N TYR A 77 3.89 -11.90 0.83
CA TYR A 77 2.70 -11.24 0.30
C TYR A 77 2.33 -11.92 -1.01
N LEU A 78 1.07 -12.29 -1.16
CA LEU A 78 0.52 -12.62 -2.46
C LEU A 78 0.32 -11.34 -3.26
N CYS A 79 0.81 -11.33 -4.50
CA CYS A 79 0.84 -10.13 -5.33
C CYS A 79 0.16 -10.37 -6.67
N ALA A 80 -0.56 -9.36 -7.17
CA ALA A 80 -1.09 -9.31 -8.52
C ALA A 80 -0.73 -7.97 -9.17
N SER A 81 0.04 -8.02 -10.25
CA SER A 81 0.48 -6.84 -11.01
C SER A 81 -0.48 -6.50 -12.15
N ARG A 82 -0.42 -5.26 -12.64
CA ARG A 82 -1.26 -4.75 -13.75
C ARG A 82 -2.76 -4.86 -13.50
N CYS A 83 -3.17 -4.57 -12.28
CA CYS A 83 -4.58 -4.44 -11.94
C CYS A 83 -5.03 -3.04 -12.37
N GLU A 84 -6.03 -2.92 -13.24
CA GLU A 84 -6.67 -1.64 -13.60
C GLU A 84 -8.14 -1.65 -13.16
N ALA A 85 -9.09 -1.86 -14.09
CA ALA A 85 -10.52 -1.91 -13.79
C ALA A 85 -10.90 -3.10 -12.87
N ASP A 86 -10.18 -4.22 -12.95
CA ASP A 86 -10.50 -5.46 -12.23
C ASP A 86 -9.86 -5.55 -10.83
N ARG A 87 -9.40 -4.43 -10.28
CA ARG A 87 -8.59 -4.40 -9.04
C ARG A 87 -9.26 -5.10 -7.86
N GLN A 88 -10.55 -4.85 -7.64
CA GLN A 88 -11.32 -5.49 -6.56
C GLN A 88 -11.44 -7.00 -6.76
N ALA A 89 -11.67 -7.45 -7.99
CA ALA A 89 -11.73 -8.88 -8.31
C ALA A 89 -10.37 -9.57 -8.10
N ARG A 90 -9.27 -8.91 -8.47
CA ARG A 90 -7.91 -9.43 -8.22
C ARG A 90 -7.61 -9.51 -6.73
N ILE A 91 -7.96 -8.51 -5.94
CA ILE A 91 -7.81 -8.54 -4.48
C ILE A 91 -8.63 -9.70 -3.88
N ALA A 92 -9.89 -9.85 -4.30
CA ALA A 92 -10.75 -10.95 -3.84
C ALA A 92 -10.15 -12.33 -4.19
N GLN A 93 -9.56 -12.48 -5.38
CA GLN A 93 -8.84 -13.70 -5.77
C GLN A 93 -7.64 -13.98 -4.86
N LEU A 94 -6.82 -12.97 -4.56
CA LEU A 94 -5.68 -13.12 -3.64
C LEU A 94 -6.15 -13.50 -2.23
N GLN A 95 -7.21 -12.87 -1.73
CA GLN A 95 -7.80 -13.19 -0.42
C GLN A 95 -8.36 -14.61 -0.37
N ALA A 96 -9.02 -15.06 -1.44
CA ALA A 96 -9.50 -16.44 -1.56
C ALA A 96 -8.32 -17.44 -1.54
N GLN A 97 -7.20 -17.13 -2.20
CA GLN A 97 -6.00 -17.96 -2.17
C GLN A 97 -5.39 -18.05 -0.75
N VAL A 98 -5.37 -16.95 0.02
CA VAL A 98 -4.93 -17.00 1.43
C VAL A 98 -5.81 -17.96 2.22
N GLN A 99 -7.13 -17.90 2.04
CA GLN A 99 -8.08 -18.76 2.75
C GLN A 99 -7.97 -20.23 2.34
N GLN A 100 -7.80 -20.51 1.04
CA GLN A 100 -7.58 -21.86 0.53
C GLN A 100 -6.32 -22.51 1.11
N ARG A 101 -5.33 -21.72 1.48
CA ARG A 101 -4.11 -22.19 2.16
C ARG A 101 -4.31 -22.39 3.67
N GLY A 102 -5.49 -22.13 4.21
CA GLY A 102 -5.78 -22.23 5.65
C GLY A 102 -5.48 -20.94 6.43
N GLY A 103 -5.18 -19.84 5.73
CA GLY A 103 -5.02 -18.53 6.33
C GLY A 103 -6.34 -17.86 6.68
N ARG A 104 -6.31 -16.93 7.64
CA ARG A 104 -7.45 -16.05 7.93
C ARG A 104 -7.53 -14.94 6.89
N PRO A 105 -8.72 -14.33 6.68
CA PRO A 105 -8.83 -13.12 5.89
C PRO A 105 -7.84 -12.05 6.38
N PRO A 106 -7.08 -11.42 5.47
CA PRO A 106 -6.06 -10.44 5.85
C PRO A 106 -6.73 -9.20 6.46
N ALA A 107 -6.12 -8.65 7.53
CA ALA A 107 -6.64 -7.46 8.20
C ALA A 107 -6.53 -6.18 7.34
N PHE A 108 -5.67 -6.20 6.33
CA PHE A 108 -5.45 -5.09 5.42
C PHE A 108 -5.03 -5.58 4.03
N VAL A 109 -5.14 -4.68 3.05
CA VAL A 109 -4.64 -4.85 1.69
C VAL A 109 -3.83 -3.61 1.31
N VAL A 110 -2.77 -3.81 0.54
CA VAL A 110 -1.92 -2.73 0.01
C VAL A 110 -1.99 -2.75 -1.50
N GLU A 111 -2.11 -1.58 -2.12
CA GLU A 111 -2.16 -1.44 -3.57
C GLU A 111 -1.15 -0.37 -3.97
N GLN A 112 -0.03 -0.77 -4.57
CA GLN A 112 0.99 0.19 -5.03
C GLN A 112 0.61 0.70 -6.42
N VAL A 113 0.70 2.01 -6.61
CA VAL A 113 0.49 2.67 -7.90
C VAL A 113 1.76 2.50 -8.73
N VAL A 114 1.60 1.95 -9.93
CA VAL A 114 2.67 1.76 -10.91
C VAL A 114 2.36 2.62 -12.11
N ILE A 115 3.16 3.68 -12.32
CA ILE A 115 3.00 4.55 -13.48
C ILE A 115 3.38 3.76 -14.73
N THR A 116 2.43 3.64 -15.64
CA THR A 116 2.64 3.12 -16.99
C THR A 116 2.88 4.32 -17.90
N GLY A 117 3.57 4.15 -19.03
CA GLY A 117 3.84 5.28 -19.94
C GLY A 117 2.58 6.07 -20.31
N ASN A 118 2.74 7.33 -20.72
CA ASN A 118 1.65 8.25 -21.12
C ASN A 118 0.68 8.67 -20.00
N LEU A 119 1.16 8.83 -18.76
CA LEU A 119 0.38 9.29 -17.58
C LEU A 119 -0.78 8.35 -17.19
N GLN A 120 -0.74 7.11 -17.67
CA GLN A 120 -1.59 6.05 -17.18
C GLN A 120 -0.94 5.42 -15.95
N TRP A 121 -1.73 4.75 -15.12
CA TRP A 121 -1.19 3.96 -14.02
C TRP A 121 -1.98 2.67 -13.84
N SER A 122 -1.26 1.64 -13.45
CA SER A 122 -1.81 0.37 -13.00
C SER A 122 -1.54 0.19 -11.51
N TYR A 123 -2.05 -0.89 -10.94
CA TYR A 123 -1.83 -1.22 -9.54
C TYR A 123 -1.15 -2.58 -9.40
N GLN A 124 -0.29 -2.69 -8.39
CA GLN A 124 0.12 -3.96 -7.82
C GLN A 124 -0.62 -4.18 -6.50
N ALA A 125 -1.59 -5.08 -6.50
CA ALA A 125 -2.28 -5.51 -5.28
C ALA A 125 -1.39 -6.45 -4.46
N GLN A 126 -1.40 -6.30 -3.14
CA GLN A 126 -0.60 -7.04 -2.19
C GLN A 126 -1.46 -7.45 -0.98
N VAL A 127 -1.50 -8.74 -0.72
CA VAL A 127 -2.21 -9.32 0.42
C VAL A 127 -1.21 -10.04 1.31
N PRO A 128 -1.11 -9.72 2.61
CA PRO A 128 -0.19 -10.39 3.53
C PRO A 128 -0.57 -11.87 3.67
N LEU A 129 0.44 -12.73 3.62
CA LEU A 129 0.30 -14.16 3.87
C LEU A 129 0.74 -14.45 5.32
N PRO A 130 -0.11 -15.08 6.15
CA PRO A 130 0.29 -15.45 7.50
C PRO A 130 1.55 -16.32 7.53
N ALA A 131 2.41 -16.08 8.52
CA ALA A 131 3.66 -16.85 8.69
C ALA A 131 3.36 -18.35 8.84
N GLY A 132 4.19 -19.19 8.17
CA GLY A 132 4.03 -20.65 8.17
C GLY A 132 3.11 -21.19 7.06
N LEU A 133 2.52 -20.32 6.24
CA LEU A 133 1.84 -20.71 5.00
C LEU A 133 2.81 -20.61 3.83
N ASP A 134 3.63 -21.65 3.63
CA ASP A 134 4.65 -21.68 2.59
C ASP A 134 4.08 -21.40 1.19
N ASN A 135 4.80 -20.58 0.44
CA ASN A 135 4.48 -20.21 -0.93
C ASN A 135 5.00 -21.27 -1.94
N LYS A 136 4.58 -22.53 -1.79
CA LYS A 136 4.72 -23.51 -2.87
C LYS A 136 3.58 -23.31 -3.86
N VAL A 137 3.73 -22.33 -4.75
CA VAL A 137 2.89 -22.22 -5.94
C VAL A 137 3.15 -23.48 -6.78
N GLN A 138 2.12 -24.30 -6.94
CA GLN A 138 2.09 -25.36 -7.95
C GLN A 138 2.26 -24.72 -9.33
N ALA A 139 3.17 -25.31 -10.10
CA ALA A 139 3.54 -24.95 -11.47
C ALA A 139 2.34 -24.93 -12.43
#